data_AF-A0A1G3XT18-F1
#
_entry.id   AF-A0A1G3XT18-F1
#
_cell.length_a   1.000
_cell.length_b   1.000
_cell.length_c   1.000
_cell.angle_alpha   90.00
_cell.angle_beta   90.00
_cell.angle_gamma   90.00
#
_symmetry.space_group_name_H-M   'P 1'
#
loop_
_entity.id
_entity.type
_entity.pdbx_description
1 polymer ?
#
loop_
_entity_poly.entity_id
_entity_poly.type
_entity_poly.pdbx_seq_one_letter_code
_entity_poly.pdbx_strand_id
1 'polypeptide(L)'
;MSITSRINRNITSKDTRTIEQYLDDVAEMEQRGTSPAYSKERKQIISYWQNAIKKGLVSPEDKMYKAIEKMRQIEKQQPETETNISR
;
A
#
# COMPACT_ATOMS: atom_id res chain seq x y z
N MET A 1 1.14 8.77 12.69
CA MET A 1 0.15 8.04 11.84
C MET A 1 0.94 7.37 10.71
N SER A 2 0.93 6.04 10.60
CA SER A 2 1.76 5.27 9.65
C SER A 2 1.40 5.60 8.20
N ILE A 3 2.37 5.55 7.28
CA ILE A 3 2.17 5.70 5.82
C ILE A 3 1.11 4.68 5.34
N THR A 4 1.16 3.47 5.85
CA THR A 4 0.17 2.41 5.63
C THR A 4 -1.24 2.84 6.02
N SER A 5 -1.40 3.56 7.14
CA SER A 5 -2.71 4.05 7.58
C SER A 5 -3.29 5.14 6.67
N ARG A 6 -2.43 5.90 5.97
CA ARG A 6 -2.87 6.91 4.99
C ARG A 6 -3.23 6.25 3.66
N ILE A 7 -2.38 5.37 3.16
CA ILE A 7 -2.59 4.62 1.91
C ILE A 7 -3.87 3.77 1.98
N ASN A 8 -4.09 3.10 3.12
CA ASN A 8 -5.24 2.22 3.31
C ASN A 8 -6.56 2.95 3.54
N ARG A 9 -6.56 4.28 3.72
CA ARG A 9 -7.78 5.05 4.02
C ARG A 9 -8.74 5.11 2.82
N ASN A 10 -8.22 4.99 1.60
CA ASN A 10 -9.02 5.01 0.38
C ASN A 10 -9.55 3.63 -0.04
N ILE A 11 -9.11 2.56 0.62
CA ILE A 11 -9.48 1.18 0.28
C ILE A 11 -10.50 0.69 1.30
N THR A 12 -11.73 0.50 0.84
CA THR A 12 -12.81 0.03 1.70
C THR A 12 -12.70 -1.48 1.93
N SER A 13 -13.30 -1.99 3.01
CA SER A 13 -13.41 -3.44 3.25
C SER A 13 -14.21 -4.20 2.17
N LYS A 14 -14.81 -3.47 1.21
CA LYS A 14 -15.55 -4.01 0.07
C LYS A 14 -14.76 -3.95 -1.23
N ASP A 15 -13.50 -3.52 -1.21
CA ASP A 15 -12.69 -3.45 -2.43
C ASP A 15 -12.29 -4.85 -2.88
N THR A 16 -13.02 -5.36 -3.88
CA THR A 16 -12.86 -6.70 -4.44
C THR A 16 -11.87 -6.75 -5.60
N ARG A 17 -11.17 -5.64 -5.90
CA ARG A 17 -10.06 -5.66 -6.86
C ARG A 17 -8.88 -6.42 -6.29
N THR A 18 -8.09 -7.01 -7.17
CA THR A 18 -6.76 -7.51 -6.82
C THR A 18 -5.79 -6.33 -6.65
N ILE A 19 -4.63 -6.57 -6.02
CA ILE A 19 -3.58 -5.54 -5.92
C ILE A 19 -3.17 -5.08 -7.31
N GLU A 20 -3.01 -6.00 -8.25
CA GLU A 20 -2.68 -5.70 -9.64
C GLU A 20 -3.72 -4.75 -10.28
N GLN A 21 -5.01 -5.10 -10.24
CA GLN A 21 -6.08 -4.27 -10.79
C GLN A 21 -6.13 -2.88 -10.16
N TYR A 22 -5.94 -2.80 -8.84
CA TYR A 22 -5.90 -1.52 -8.14
C TYR A 22 -4.69 -0.68 -8.55
N LEU A 23 -3.52 -1.30 -8.73
CA LEU A 23 -2.31 -0.61 -9.17
C LEU A 23 -2.42 -0.10 -10.60
N ASP A 24 -3.04 -0.88 -11.49
CA ASP A 24 -3.32 -0.46 -12.86
C ASP A 24 -4.24 0.77 -12.89
N ASP A 25 -5.33 0.76 -12.11
CA ASP A 25 -6.23 1.91 -11.99
C ASP A 25 -5.48 3.17 -11.51
N VAL A 26 -4.62 3.03 -10.49
CA VAL A 26 -3.85 4.15 -9.93
C VAL A 26 -2.79 4.66 -10.92
N ALA A 27 -2.13 3.75 -11.65
CA ALA A 27 -1.16 4.10 -12.68
C ALA A 27 -1.81 4.81 -13.86
N GLU A 28 -3.00 4.35 -14.28
CA GLU A 28 -3.78 4.98 -15.34
C GLU A 28 -4.21 6.40 -14.94
N MET A 29 -4.70 6.60 -13.72
CA MET A 29 -5.05 7.94 -13.21
C MET A 29 -3.85 8.88 -13.16
N GLU A 30 -2.65 8.35 -12.87
CA GLU A 30 -1.42 9.13 -12.89
C GLU A 30 -1.00 9.51 -14.31
N GLN A 31 -1.06 8.57 -15.26
CA GLN A 31 -0.74 8.82 -16.66
C GLN A 31 -1.69 9.83 -17.31
N ARG A 32 -2.99 9.76 -16.98
CA ARG A 32 -4.00 10.71 -17.45
C ARG A 32 -3.81 12.11 -16.86
N GLY A 33 -2.94 12.28 -15.86
CA GLY A 33 -2.71 13.56 -15.19
C GLY A 33 -3.93 14.09 -14.43
N THR A 34 -4.92 13.23 -14.18
CA THR A 34 -6.14 13.61 -13.45
C THR A 34 -5.78 14.01 -12.03
N SER A 35 -5.94 15.30 -11.73
CA SER A 35 -5.63 15.93 -10.44
C SER A 35 -4.15 15.82 -10.02
N PRO A 36 -3.28 16.72 -10.50
CA PRO A 36 -1.85 16.75 -10.18
C PRO A 36 -1.55 16.85 -8.68
N ALA A 37 -2.45 17.45 -7.90
CA ALA A 37 -2.35 17.54 -6.45
C ALA A 37 -2.21 16.18 -5.75
N TYR A 38 -2.72 15.10 -6.36
CA TYR A 38 -2.69 13.75 -5.81
C TYR A 38 -1.59 12.86 -6.44
N SER A 39 -0.79 13.38 -7.38
CA SER A 39 0.27 12.60 -8.05
C SER A 39 1.29 12.02 -7.06
N LYS A 40 1.69 12.83 -6.07
CA LYS A 40 2.61 12.39 -5.02
C LYS A 40 2.04 11.23 -4.21
N GLU A 41 0.76 11.28 -3.87
CA GLU A 41 0.09 10.22 -3.11
C GLU A 41 -0.05 8.94 -3.93
N ARG A 42 -0.49 9.03 -5.20
CA ARG A 42 -0.58 7.87 -6.10
C ARG A 42 0.76 7.17 -6.30
N LYS A 43 1.85 7.92 -6.47
CA LYS A 43 3.21 7.36 -6.55
C LYS A 43 3.60 6.63 -5.27
N GLN A 44 3.23 7.16 -4.10
CA GLN A 44 3.47 6.48 -2.83
C GLN A 44 2.67 5.18 -2.71
N ILE A 45 1.40 5.18 -3.14
CA ILE A 45 0.55 3.99 -3.17
C ILE A 45 1.17 2.91 -4.06
N ILE A 46 1.56 3.27 -5.29
CA ILE A 46 2.20 2.35 -6.23
C ILE A 46 3.47 1.76 -5.62
N SER A 47 4.36 2.63 -5.13
CA SER A 47 5.62 2.20 -4.55
C SER A 47 5.43 1.29 -3.33
N TYR A 48 4.46 1.58 -2.47
CA TYR A 48 4.16 0.79 -1.29
C TYR A 48 3.78 -0.66 -1.64
N TRP A 49 2.80 -0.83 -2.53
CA TRP A 49 2.31 -2.16 -2.90
C TRP A 49 3.31 -2.93 -3.75
N GLN A 50 4.03 -2.27 -4.66
CA GLN A 50 5.13 -2.89 -5.41
C GLN A 50 6.23 -3.42 -4.48
N ASN A 51 6.59 -2.66 -3.44
CA ASN A 51 7.55 -3.11 -2.45
C ASN A 51 7.01 -4.29 -1.62
N ALA A 52 5.73 -4.27 -1.25
CA ALA A 52 5.10 -5.37 -0.52
C ALA A 52 5.09 -6.67 -1.33
N ILE A 53 4.78 -6.58 -2.64
CA ILE A 53 4.86 -7.72 -3.58
C ILE A 53 6.30 -8.21 -3.70
N LYS A 54 7.27 -7.30 -3.94
CA LYS A 54 8.69 -7.65 -4.08
C LYS A 54 9.25 -8.36 -2.85
N LYS A 55 8.78 -8.00 -1.66
CA LYS A 55 9.16 -8.63 -0.39
C LYS A 55 8.40 -9.93 -0.10
N GLY A 56 7.49 -10.36 -0.97
CA GLY A 56 6.66 -11.55 -0.77
C GLY A 56 5.66 -11.43 0.37
N LEU A 57 5.33 -10.20 0.81
CA LEU A 57 4.39 -9.97 1.92
C LEU A 57 2.94 -10.15 1.49
N VAL A 58 2.67 -9.93 0.20
CA VAL A 58 1.37 -10.04 -0.46
C VAL A 58 1.57 -10.55 -1.89
N SER A 59 0.53 -11.13 -2.47
CA SER A 59 0.51 -11.58 -3.88
C SER A 59 -0.21 -10.56 -4.76
N PRO A 60 0.19 -10.35 -6.03
CA PRO A 60 -0.53 -9.49 -6.97
C PRO A 60 -2.04 -9.82 -7.09
N GLU A 61 -2.38 -11.11 -6.97
CA GLU A 61 -3.77 -11.61 -7.05
C GLU A 61 -4.54 -11.50 -5.73
N ASP A 62 -3.87 -11.09 -4.64
CA ASP A 62 -4.55 -10.86 -3.37
C ASP A 62 -5.61 -9.77 -3.55
N LYS A 63 -6.79 -9.99 -2.98
CA LYS A 63 -7.81 -8.95 -2.90
C LYS A 63 -7.32 -7.83 -1.98
N MET A 64 -7.59 -6.58 -2.35
CA MET A 64 -7.13 -5.40 -1.61
C MET A 64 -7.47 -5.44 -0.12
N TYR A 65 -8.68 -5.87 0.24
CA TYR A 65 -9.06 -6.02 1.66
C TYR A 65 -8.19 -7.06 2.40
N LYS A 66 -7.88 -8.21 1.77
CA LYS A 66 -6.99 -9.24 2.36
C LYS A 66 -5.56 -8.75 2.46
N ALA A 67 -5.07 -8.06 1.43
CA ALA A 67 -3.72 -7.50 1.40
C ALA A 67 -3.51 -6.50 2.55
N ILE A 68 -4.50 -5.64 2.82
CA ILE A 68 -4.48 -4.71 3.95
C ILE A 68 -4.44 -5.44 5.28
N GLU A 69 -5.24 -6.49 5.45
CA GLU A 69 -5.24 -7.30 6.68
C GLU A 69 -3.87 -7.94 6.93
N LYS A 70 -3.25 -8.53 5.90
CA LYS A 70 -1.89 -9.08 5.97
C LYS A 70 -0.88 -8.02 6.40
N MET A 71 -0.88 -6.85 5.74
CA MET A 71 0.04 -5.76 6.07
C MET A 71 -0.17 -5.24 7.50
N ARG A 72 -1.41 -5.13 7.97
CA ARG A 72 -1.70 -4.76 9.37
C ARG A 72 -1.18 -5.78 10.38
N GLN A 73 -1.28 -7.07 10.06
CA GLN A 73 -0.73 -8.13 10.92
C GLN A 73 0.79 -8.08 10.96
N ILE A 74 1.45 -7.79 9.84
CA ILE A 74 2.91 -7.63 9.76
C ILE A 74 3.36 -6.43 10.60
N GLU A 75 2.68 -5.28 10.47
CA GLU A 75 3.00 -4.09 11.27
C GLU A 75 2.84 -4.33 12.78
N LYS A 76 1.82 -5.09 13.20
CA LYS A 76 1.64 -5.47 14.60
C LYS A 76 2.73 -6.42 15.12
N GLN A 77 3.32 -7.22 14.23
CA GLN A 77 4.40 -8.16 14.55
C GLN A 77 5.79 -7.54 14.46
N GLN A 78 5.90 -6.31 13.95
CA GLN A 78 7.11 -5.49 13.98
C GLN A 78 6.96 -4.33 14.99
N PRO A 79 6.93 -4.59 16.31
CA PRO A 79 7.11 -3.52 17.28
C PRO A 79 8.59 -3.09 17.23
N GLU A 80 8.88 -2.00 16.54
CA GLU A 80 10.06 -1.14 16.70
C GLU A 80 11.36 -1.83 17.14
N THR A 81 11.99 -2.63 16.28
CA THR A 81 13.44 -2.88 16.39
C THR A 81 14.20 -1.85 15.58
N GLU A 82 14.13 -0.58 15.96
CA GLU A 82 15.09 0.44 15.51
C GLU A 82 15.01 1.74 16.34
N THR A 83 15.32 1.66 17.63
CA THR A 83 16.11 2.72 18.29
C THR A 83 16.91 2.11 19.45
N ASN A 84 17.89 1.27 19.11
CA ASN A 84 19.06 1.11 19.98
C ASN A 84 20.29 1.54 19.17
N ILE A 85 20.33 2.85 18.91
CA ILE A 85 21.56 3.51 18.51
C ILE A 85 22.27 3.81 19.83
N SER A 86 23.32 3.05 20.10
CA SER A 86 24.27 3.26 21.18
C SER A 86 24.63 4.73 21.35
N ARG A 87 24.52 5.25 22.56
CA ARG A 87 25.54 6.07 23.23
C ARG A 87 25.22 6.27 24.71
#